data_AF-A0A7W1Q1U9-F1
#
_entry.id   AF-A0A7W1Q1U9-F1
#
_cell.length_a   1.000
_cell.length_b   1.000
_cell.length_c   1.000
_cell.angle_alpha   90.00
_cell.angle_beta   90.00
_cell.angle_gamma   90.00
#
_symmetry.space_group_name_H-M   'P 1'
#
loop_
_entity.id
_entity.type
_entity.pdbx_description
1 polymer ?
#
loop_
_entity_poly.entity_id
_entity_poly.type
_entity_poly.pdbx_seq_one_letter_code
_entity_poly.pdbx_strand_id
1 'polypeptide(L)' 'MTAAAPTIADLPDALREADRFALRLTGRRPAVFLDYDGVLTPIVDRPQDALLSVGMRDTVRALAARCPVCVV' A
#
# COMPACT_ATOMS: atom_id res chain seq x y z
N MET A 1 -35.12 0.91 6.15
CA MET A 1 -33.86 0.99 6.93
C MET A 1 -32.71 0.90 5.94
N THR A 2 -32.08 2.04 5.62
CA THR A 2 -30.82 2.05 4.88
C THR A 2 -29.70 1.64 5.84
N ALA A 3 -28.98 0.57 5.53
CA ALA A 3 -27.80 0.19 6.29
C ALA A 3 -26.78 1.33 6.22
N ALA A 4 -26.14 1.65 7.35
CA ALA A 4 -25.06 2.63 7.39
C ALA A 4 -23.94 2.20 6.42
N ALA A 5 -23.32 3.16 5.73
CA ALA A 5 -22.22 2.86 4.83
C ALA A 5 -21.03 2.25 5.62
N PRO A 6 -20.32 1.26 5.05
CA PRO A 6 -19.17 0.67 5.70
C PRO A 6 -18.07 1.71 5.93
N THR A 7 -17.38 1.58 7.04
CA THR A 7 -16.22 2.38 7.43
C THR A 7 -14.91 1.66 7.10
N ILE A 8 -13.77 2.33 7.26
CA ILE A 8 -12.45 1.69 7.10
C ILE A 8 -12.29 0.50 8.06
N ALA A 9 -12.87 0.57 9.26
CA ALA A 9 -12.79 -0.50 10.25
C ALA A 9 -13.53 -1.78 9.83
N ASP A 10 -14.47 -1.67 8.88
CA ASP A 10 -15.22 -2.80 8.33
C ASP A 10 -14.50 -3.47 7.14
N LEU A 11 -13.39 -2.88 6.65
CA LEU A 11 -12.62 -3.42 5.54
C LEU A 11 -11.73 -4.60 6.00
N PRO A 12 -11.58 -5.64 5.17
CA PRO A 12 -10.67 -6.74 5.46
C PRO A 12 -9.22 -6.24 5.47
N ASP A 13 -8.45 -6.71 6.45
CA ASP A 13 -7.02 -6.42 6.56
C ASP A 13 -6.25 -7.18 5.48
N ALA A 14 -5.57 -6.44 4.60
CA ALA A 14 -4.88 -7.01 3.44
C ALA A 14 -3.71 -7.94 3.80
N LEU A 15 -3.09 -7.76 4.98
CA LEU A 15 -1.99 -8.60 5.44
C LEU A 15 -2.50 -9.84 6.17
N ARG A 16 -3.54 -9.70 7.00
CA ARG A 16 -4.17 -10.85 7.68
C ARG A 16 -4.91 -11.75 6.70
N GLU A 17 -5.48 -11.20 5.63
CA GLU A 17 -6.14 -11.95 4.55
C GLU A 17 -5.27 -12.05 3.27
N ALA A 18 -3.95 -12.15 3.43
CA ALA A 18 -2.99 -12.16 2.32
C ALA A 18 -3.31 -13.22 1.23
N ASP A 19 -3.74 -14.43 1.60
CA ASP A 19 -4.10 -15.48 0.63
C ASP A 19 -5.28 -15.08 -0.26
N ARG A 20 -6.29 -14.44 0.34
CA ARG A 20 -7.47 -13.94 -0.40
C ARG A 20 -7.09 -12.79 -1.31
N PHE A 21 -6.19 -11.91 -0.85
CA PHE A 21 -5.63 -10.85 -1.67
C PHE A 21 -4.82 -11.40 -2.85
N ALA A 22 -3.95 -12.38 -2.61
CA ALA A 22 -3.14 -13.05 -3.63
C ALA A 22 -4.03 -13.75 -4.68
N LEU A 23 -5.10 -14.44 -4.24
CA LEU A 23 -6.05 -15.08 -5.13
C LEU A 23 -6.71 -14.08 -6.11
N ARG A 24 -6.96 -12.84 -5.67
CA ARG A 24 -7.49 -11.78 -6.55
C ARG A 24 -6.47 -11.32 -7.59
N LEU A 25 -5.17 -11.47 -7.32
CA LEU A 25 -4.10 -11.14 -8.25
C LEU A 25 -3.72 -12.31 -9.18
N THR A 26 -4.17 -13.54 -8.91
CA THR A 26 -3.87 -14.71 -9.74
C THR A 26 -4.26 -14.49 -11.20
N GLY A 27 -3.31 -14.73 -12.11
CA GLY A 27 -3.48 -14.53 -13.55
C GLY A 27 -3.47 -13.07 -14.01
N ARG A 28 -3.20 -12.10 -13.11
CA ARG A 28 -3.13 -10.67 -13.42
C ARG A 28 -1.73 -10.13 -13.18
N ARG A 29 -1.38 -9.06 -13.91
CA ARG A 29 -0.18 -8.24 -13.63
C ARG A 29 -0.65 -6.88 -13.09
N PRO A 30 -0.59 -6.64 -11.78
CA PRO A 30 -1.04 -5.36 -11.24
C PRO A 30 -0.08 -4.24 -11.66
N ALA A 31 -0.57 -3.01 -11.67
CA ALA A 31 0.23 -1.82 -11.48
C ALA A 31 -0.05 -1.30 -10.07
N VAL A 32 0.98 -0.91 -9.32
CA VAL A 32 0.85 -0.44 -7.94
C VAL A 32 1.07 1.06 -7.88
N PHE A 33 0.13 1.77 -7.27
CA PHE A 33 0.20 3.20 -7.03
C PHE A 33 0.31 3.41 -5.52
N LEU A 34 1.35 4.12 -5.09
CA LEU A 34 1.67 4.36 -3.69
C LEU A 34 1.61 5.84 -3.42
N ASP A 35 0.87 6.21 -2.37
CA ASP A 35 1.03 7.53 -1.76
C ASP A 35 2.39 7.59 -1.04
N TYR A 36 2.85 8.79 -0.71
CA TYR A 36 4.12 9.00 -0.05
C TYR A 36 3.96 9.14 1.47
N ASP A 37 3.34 10.23 1.94
CA ASP A 37 3.25 10.54 3.37
C ASP A 37 2.21 9.68 4.09
N GLY A 38 2.62 9.02 5.16
CA GLY A 38 1.78 8.07 5.91
C GLY A 38 1.63 6.70 5.25
N VAL A 39 2.26 6.48 4.09
CA VAL A 39 2.29 5.17 3.41
C VAL A 39 3.72 4.66 3.25
N LEU A 40 4.56 5.40 2.53
CA LEU A 40 5.98 5.08 2.35
C LEU A 40 6.86 5.69 3.45
N THR A 41 6.41 6.81 4.01
CA THR A 41 7.06 7.49 5.13
C THR A 41 6.08 7.56 6.32
N PRO A 42 6.58 7.61 7.57
CA PRO A 42 5.74 7.96 8.71
C PRO A 42 5.18 9.39 8.55
N ILE A 43 4.01 9.65 9.12
CA ILE A 43 3.50 11.02 9.26
C ILE A 43 4.42 11.75 10.25
N VAL A 44 4.96 12.91 9.84
CA VAL A 44 5.91 13.72 10.60
C VAL A 44 5.47 15.18 10.65
N ASP A 45 5.88 15.90 11.70
CA ASP A 45 5.52 17.31 11.89
C ASP A 45 6.16 18.25 10.86
N ARG A 46 7.38 17.91 10.42
CA ARG A 46 8.15 18.71 9.46
C ARG A 46 8.23 17.95 8.12
N PRO A 47 7.65 18.48 7.03
CA PRO A 47 7.61 17.77 5.74
C PRO A 47 8.99 17.32 5.23
N GLN A 48 10.05 18.09 5.47
CA GLN A 48 11.40 17.73 5.05
C GLN A 48 11.98 16.50 5.76
N ASP A 49 11.39 16.07 6.87
CA ASP A 49 11.81 14.88 7.62
C ASP A 49 11.13 13.60 7.11
N ALA A 50 10.18 13.70 6.16
CA ALA A 50 9.52 12.58 5.52
C ALA A 50 10.48 11.88 4.54
N LEU A 51 11.52 11.26 5.09
CA LEU A 51 12.57 10.60 4.33
C LEU A 51 12.28 9.11 4.22
N LEU A 52 12.30 8.60 2.98
CA LEU A 52 12.20 7.18 2.72
C LEU A 52 13.39 6.43 3.34
N SER A 53 13.11 5.56 4.31
CA SER A 53 14.13 4.74 4.95
C SER A 53 14.82 3.82 3.93
N VAL A 54 16.05 3.38 4.24
CA VAL A 54 16.80 2.46 3.38
C VAL A 54 15.99 1.17 3.15
N GLY A 55 15.41 0.60 4.21
CA GLY A 55 14.61 -0.62 4.12
C GLY A 55 13.34 -0.45 3.27
N MET A 56 12.64 0.69 3.37
CA MET A 56 11.47 0.95 2.54
C MET A 56 11.87 1.16 1.07
N ARG A 57 12.99 1.85 0.83
CA ARG A 57 13.54 2.02 -0.52
C ARG A 57 13.84 0.68 -1.18
N ASP A 58 14.44 -0.25 -0.44
CA ASP A 58 14.76 -1.58 -0.96
C ASP A 58 13.49 -2.42 -1.19
N THR A 59 12.48 -2.26 -0.32
CA THR A 59 11.15 -2.87 -0.52
C THR A 59 10.48 -2.38 -1.80
N VAL A 60 10.46 -1.06 -2.03
CA VAL A 60 9.87 -0.48 -3.25
C VAL A 60 10.63 -0.93 -4.51
N ARG A 61 11.96 -1.02 -4.46
CA ARG A 61 12.77 -1.56 -5.57
C ARG A 61 12.44 -3.02 -5.86
N ALA A 62 12.31 -3.85 -4.83
CA ALA A 62 11.94 -5.25 -4.99
C ALA A 62 10.53 -5.41 -5.58
N LEU A 63 9.59 -4.54 -5.22
CA LEU A 63 8.26 -4.49 -5.82
C LEU A 63 8.32 -4.06 -7.30
N ALA A 64 9.06 -3.00 -7.61
CA ALA A 64 9.22 -2.46 -8.96
C ALA A 64 9.88 -3.45 -9.93
N ALA A 65 10.71 -4.38 -9.42
CA ALA A 65 11.26 -5.47 -10.23
C ALA A 65 10.20 -6.50 -10.68
N ARG A 66 9.00 -6.50 -10.09
CA ARG A 66 7.93 -7.48 -10.33
C ARG A 66 6.75 -6.89 -11.10
N CYS A 67 6.47 -5.60 -10.90
CA CYS A 67 5.37 -4.90 -11.57
C CYS A 67 5.64 -3.40 -11.72
N PRO A 68 4.91 -2.70 -12.60
CA PRO A 68 4.94 -1.23 -12.65
C PRO A 68 4.55 -0.64 -11.29
N VAL A 69 5.36 0.29 -10.80
CA VAL A 69 5.11 1.03 -9.56
C VAL A 69 5.16 2.52 -9.87
N CYS A 70 4.20 3.27 -9.36
CA CYS A 70 4.15 4.73 -9.41
C CYS A 70 4.00 5.27 -7.99
N VAL A 71 4.80 6.27 -7.62
CA VAL A 71 4.53 7.10 -6.45
C VAL A 71 3.73 8.30 -6.96
N VAL A 72 2.54 8.52 -6.39
CA VAL A 72 1.57 9.53 -6.86
C VAL A 72 1.60 10.77 -5.99
#